data_AF-A0A9J6FUJ1-F1
#
_entry.id   AF-A0A9J6FUJ1-F1
#
_cell.length_a   1.000
_cell.length_b   1.000
_cell.length_c   1.000
_cell.angle_alpha   90.00
_cell.angle_beta   90.00
_cell.angle_gamma   90.00
#
_symmetry.space_group_name_H-M   'P 1'
#
loop_
_entity.id
_entity.type
_entity.pdbx_description
1 polymer ?
#
loop_
_entity_poly.entity_id
_entity_poly.type
_entity_poly.pdbx_seq_one_letter_code
_entity_poly.pdbx_strand_id
1 'polypeptide(L)'
;MLPLPHGNADCERGFSENKHILDNRSSLAITTINGIRQVKSYLKRYESEPSRVPLTRELIKSVRNSHKAYMERLKREAEDREAQKRKPSPANQSTVEKKRKLCDEKERLEKGLDSSKAMLERAQGLIKSGVTRRNMDDVECGQVLLSEANSSLSENMAKLAAINEELQKI
;
A
#
# COMPACT_ATOMS: atom_id res chain seq x y z
N MET A 1 -18.35 -29.52 48.72
CA MET A 1 -17.31 -29.56 47.68
C MET A 1 -17.98 -29.85 46.35
N LEU A 2 -17.90 -28.93 45.38
CA LEU A 2 -18.17 -29.25 43.98
C LEU A 2 -17.01 -30.11 43.47
N PRO A 3 -17.26 -31.26 42.83
CA PRO A 3 -16.17 -32.06 42.30
C PRO A 3 -15.55 -31.26 41.14
N LEU A 4 -14.31 -30.81 41.32
CA LEU A 4 -13.48 -30.48 40.17
C LEU A 4 -13.35 -31.76 39.34
N PRO A 5 -13.56 -31.73 38.02
CA PRO A 5 -13.27 -32.88 37.18
C PRO A 5 -11.76 -33.18 37.28
N HIS A 6 -11.39 -34.31 37.90
CA HIS A 6 -10.01 -34.73 38.13
C HIS A 6 -9.41 -35.50 36.92
N GLY A 7 -10.07 -35.44 35.76
CA GLY A 7 -9.63 -36.14 34.56
C GLY A 7 -10.04 -35.42 33.29
N ASN A 8 -9.22 -35.55 32.25
CA ASN A 8 -9.44 -34.95 30.93
C ASN A 8 -10.45 -35.73 30.07
N ALA A 9 -11.23 -36.63 30.65
CA ALA A 9 -12.10 -37.56 29.95
C ALA A 9 -13.09 -36.84 29.00
N ASP A 10 -13.64 -35.69 29.39
CA ASP A 10 -14.56 -34.91 28.55
C ASP A 10 -13.85 -34.30 27.33
N CYS A 11 -12.62 -33.82 27.52
CA CYS A 11 -11.78 -33.30 26.43
C CYS A 11 -11.40 -34.43 25.45
N GLU A 12 -10.97 -35.57 25.97
CA GLU A 12 -10.60 -36.77 25.19
C GLU A 12 -11.78 -37.34 24.39
N ARG A 13 -12.98 -37.30 24.98
CA ARG A 13 -14.22 -37.65 24.30
C ARG A 13 -14.50 -36.72 23.13
N GLY A 14 -14.34 -35.40 23.32
CA GLY A 14 -14.49 -34.41 22.25
C GLY A 14 -13.50 -34.61 21.09
N PHE A 15 -12.24 -34.96 21.40
CA PHE A 15 -11.24 -35.29 20.38
C PHE A 15 -11.61 -36.56 19.61
N SER A 16 -12.10 -37.59 20.29
CA SER A 16 -12.55 -38.84 19.67
C SER A 16 -13.74 -38.61 18.73
N GLU A 17 -14.70 -37.79 19.13
CA GLU A 17 -15.85 -37.43 18.29
C GLU A 17 -15.44 -36.62 17.05
N ASN A 18 -14.43 -35.74 17.19
CA ASN A 18 -13.92 -34.93 16.10
C ASN A 18 -13.01 -35.71 15.15
N LYS A 19 -12.45 -36.86 15.56
CA LYS A 19 -11.54 -37.68 14.74
C LYS A 19 -12.12 -37.99 13.36
N HIS A 20 -13.38 -38.40 13.29
CA HIS A 20 -14.08 -38.69 12.02
C HIS A 20 -14.46 -37.44 11.22
N ILE A 21 -14.49 -36.25 11.84
CA ILE A 21 -14.77 -34.99 11.15
C ILE A 21 -13.49 -34.46 10.49
N LEU A 22 -12.35 -34.70 11.13
CA LEU A 22 -11.02 -34.25 10.70
C LEU A 22 -10.30 -35.23 9.77
N ASP A 23 -10.80 -36.45 9.62
CA ASP A 23 -10.23 -37.46 8.73
C ASP A 23 -10.19 -36.93 7.28
N ASN A 24 -8.98 -36.83 6.72
CA ASN A 24 -8.68 -36.16 5.44
C ASN A 24 -9.11 -34.68 5.32
N ARG A 25 -9.38 -34.00 6.45
CA ARG A 25 -9.91 -32.63 6.52
C ARG A 25 -9.23 -31.78 7.59
N SER A 26 -7.91 -31.95 7.74
CA SER A 26 -7.12 -31.30 8.79
C SER A 26 -7.08 -29.76 8.70
N SER A 27 -7.41 -29.16 7.55
CA SER A 27 -7.42 -27.69 7.38
C SER A 27 -8.75 -27.01 7.71
N LEU A 28 -9.72 -27.73 8.31
CA LEU A 28 -11.00 -27.12 8.67
C LEU A 28 -10.85 -26.12 9.82
N ALA A 29 -11.45 -24.95 9.64
CA ALA A 29 -11.59 -23.98 10.73
C ALA A 29 -12.49 -24.54 11.85
N ILE A 30 -12.23 -24.10 13.09
CA ILE A 30 -13.00 -24.49 14.28
C ILE A 30 -14.50 -24.24 14.10
N THR A 31 -14.88 -23.13 13.44
CA THR A 31 -16.27 -22.79 13.12
C THR A 31 -16.93 -23.85 12.23
N THR A 32 -16.21 -24.37 11.23
CA THR A 32 -16.69 -25.44 10.36
C THR A 32 -16.82 -26.76 11.11
N ILE A 33 -15.87 -27.09 11.98
CA ILE A 33 -15.93 -28.30 12.82
C ILE A 33 -17.16 -28.25 13.73
N ASN A 34 -17.39 -27.11 14.41
CA ASN A 34 -18.55 -26.90 15.26
C ASN A 34 -19.87 -27.01 14.48
N GLY A 35 -19.94 -26.45 13.27
CA GLY A 35 -21.12 -26.55 12.41
C GLY A 35 -21.43 -27.99 12.01
N ILE A 36 -20.43 -28.76 11.55
CA ILE A 36 -20.60 -30.17 11.20
C ILE A 36 -21.04 -30.99 12.42
N ARG A 37 -20.43 -30.74 13.59
CA ARG A 37 -20.80 -31.42 14.83
C ARG A 37 -22.26 -31.13 15.21
N GLN A 38 -22.69 -29.87 15.10
CA GLN A 38 -24.06 -29.49 15.40
C GLN A 38 -25.07 -30.21 14.51
N VAL A 39 -24.80 -30.30 13.20
CA VAL A 39 -25.65 -31.02 12.25
C VAL A 39 -25.68 -32.53 12.56
N LYS A 40 -24.51 -33.16 12.77
CA LYS A 40 -24.44 -34.59 13.11
C LYS A 40 -25.17 -34.91 14.42
N SER A 41 -24.99 -34.08 15.45
CA SER A 41 -25.67 -34.24 16.73
C SER A 41 -27.18 -34.07 16.61
N TYR A 42 -27.65 -33.16 15.75
CA TYR A 42 -29.07 -33.03 15.46
C TYR A 42 -29.62 -34.26 14.74
N LEU A 43 -28.90 -34.77 13.74
CA LEU A 43 -29.31 -35.93 12.95
C LEU A 43 -29.38 -37.23 13.78
N LYS A 44 -28.55 -37.36 14.82
CA LYS A 44 -28.64 -38.47 15.78
C LYS A 44 -30.02 -38.60 16.43
N ARG A 45 -30.79 -37.51 16.56
CA ARG A 45 -32.18 -37.54 17.08
C ARG A 45 -33.15 -38.26 16.13
N TYR A 46 -32.76 -38.44 14.88
CA TYR A 46 -33.54 -39.08 13.82
C TYR A 46 -32.83 -40.35 13.31
N GLU A 47 -32.16 -41.10 14.21
CA GLU A 47 -31.44 -42.34 13.87
C GLU A 47 -30.36 -42.17 12.80
N SER A 48 -29.80 -40.96 12.66
CA SER A 48 -28.85 -40.63 11.60
C SER A 48 -29.43 -40.70 10.17
N GLU A 49 -30.76 -40.75 10.02
CA GLU A 49 -31.45 -40.85 8.73
C GLU A 49 -31.96 -39.46 8.27
N PRO A 50 -31.39 -38.88 7.20
CA PRO A 50 -31.81 -37.58 6.68
C PRO A 50 -33.27 -37.52 6.26
N SER A 51 -33.82 -38.63 5.75
CA SER A 51 -35.19 -38.70 5.25
C SER A 51 -36.25 -38.51 6.35
N ARG A 52 -35.88 -38.73 7.61
CA ARG A 52 -36.76 -38.59 8.78
C ARG A 52 -36.77 -37.18 9.35
N VAL A 53 -35.91 -36.28 8.86
CA VAL A 53 -35.85 -34.90 9.34
C VAL A 53 -37.00 -34.10 8.75
N PRO A 54 -37.91 -33.53 9.57
CA PRO A 54 -39.04 -32.77 9.07
C PRO A 54 -38.59 -31.46 8.42
N LEU A 55 -39.05 -31.22 7.19
CA LEU A 55 -38.81 -29.97 6.46
C LEU A 55 -39.76 -28.87 6.92
N THR A 56 -39.39 -28.19 8.01
CA THR A 56 -40.17 -27.06 8.53
C THR A 56 -39.93 -25.78 7.71
N ARG A 57 -40.90 -24.84 7.75
CA ARG A 57 -40.75 -23.53 7.11
C ARG A 57 -39.54 -22.76 7.64
N GLU A 58 -39.25 -22.90 8.93
CA GLU A 58 -38.10 -22.26 9.58
C GLU A 58 -36.77 -22.82 9.07
N LEU A 59 -36.69 -24.14 8.90
CA LEU A 59 -35.49 -24.78 8.34
C LEU A 59 -35.22 -24.27 6.91
N ILE A 60 -36.25 -24.21 6.07
CA ILE A 60 -36.14 -23.68 4.69
C ILE A 60 -35.69 -22.22 4.71
N LYS A 61 -36.29 -21.39 5.58
CA LYS A 61 -35.92 -19.98 5.72
C LYS A 61 -34.46 -19.82 6.18
N SER A 62 -34.03 -20.62 7.14
CA SER A 62 -32.66 -20.62 7.67
C SER A 62 -31.65 -20.97 6.58
N VAL A 63 -31.89 -22.03 5.82
CA VAL A 63 -31.03 -22.44 4.69
C VAL A 63 -30.91 -21.34 3.64
N ARG A 64 -32.02 -20.68 3.27
CA ARG A 64 -32.00 -19.56 2.31
C ARG A 64 -31.16 -18.39 2.83
N ASN A 65 -31.26 -18.07 4.11
CA ASN A 65 -30.47 -17.00 4.73
C ASN A 65 -28.98 -17.35 4.76
N SER A 66 -28.62 -18.59 5.13
CA SER A 66 -27.25 -19.07 5.11
C SER A 66 -26.65 -19.02 3.71
N HIS A 67 -27.42 -19.41 2.69
CA HIS A 67 -26.99 -19.32 1.29
C HIS A 67 -26.75 -17.86 0.87
N LYS A 68 -27.66 -16.95 1.22
CA LYS A 68 -27.50 -15.51 0.95
C LYS A 68 -26.22 -14.96 1.59
N ALA A 69 -25.99 -15.26 2.87
CA ALA A 69 -24.79 -14.83 3.59
C ALA A 69 -23.50 -15.38 2.95
N TYR A 70 -23.52 -16.62 2.48
CA TYR A 70 -22.40 -17.23 1.75
C TYR A 70 -22.12 -16.51 0.43
N MET A 71 -23.16 -16.22 -0.36
CA MET A 71 -23.01 -15.47 -1.62
C MET A 71 -22.45 -14.07 -1.39
N GLU A 72 -22.93 -13.37 -0.35
CA GLU A 72 -22.38 -12.05 0.02
C GLU A 72 -20.91 -12.12 0.41
N ARG A 73 -20.49 -13.17 1.14
CA ARG A 73 -19.08 -13.38 1.48
C ARG A 73 -18.23 -13.58 0.23
N LEU A 74 -18.66 -14.43 -0.70
CA LEU A 74 -17.95 -14.66 -1.96
C LEU A 74 -17.81 -13.38 -2.78
N LYS A 75 -18.87 -12.55 -2.82
CA LYS A 75 -18.82 -11.26 -3.51
C LYS A 75 -17.77 -10.33 -2.90
N ARG A 76 -17.73 -10.21 -1.57
CA ARG A 76 -16.70 -9.41 -0.86
C ARG A 76 -15.30 -9.94 -1.11
N GLU A 77 -15.10 -11.26 -1.02
CA GLU A 77 -13.79 -11.87 -1.30
C GLU A 77 -13.32 -11.59 -2.75
N ALA A 78 -14.23 -11.55 -3.71
CA ALA A 78 -13.92 -11.18 -5.09
C ALA A 78 -13.55 -9.69 -5.22
N GLU A 79 -14.33 -8.80 -4.60
CA GLU A 79 -14.06 -7.35 -4.56
C GLU A 79 -12.71 -7.06 -3.90
N ASP A 80 -12.40 -7.69 -2.77
CA ASP A 80 -11.12 -7.54 -2.06
C ASP A 80 -9.94 -8.04 -2.91
N ARG A 81 -10.11 -9.15 -3.64
CA ARG A 81 -9.09 -9.68 -4.55
C ARG A 81 -8.85 -8.74 -5.73
N GLU A 82 -9.90 -8.14 -6.28
CA GLU A 82 -9.75 -7.10 -7.30
C GLU A 82 -9.08 -5.85 -6.75
N ALA A 83 -9.46 -5.39 -5.55
CA ALA A 83 -8.84 -4.25 -4.90
C ALA A 83 -7.35 -4.49 -4.64
N GLN A 84 -6.95 -5.70 -4.23
CA GLN A 84 -5.54 -6.08 -4.07
C GLN A 84 -4.78 -6.08 -5.41
N LYS A 85 -5.40 -6.53 -6.51
CA LYS A 85 -4.80 -6.43 -7.85
C LYS A 85 -4.65 -4.99 -8.33
N ARG A 86 -5.55 -4.09 -7.91
CA ARG A 86 -5.51 -2.66 -8.23
C ARG A 86 -4.58 -1.86 -7.32
N LYS A 87 -4.12 -2.41 -6.18
CA LYS A 87 -3.07 -1.77 -5.40
C LYS A 87 -1.81 -1.69 -6.27
N PRO A 88 -1.21 -0.49 -6.45
CA PRO A 88 0.04 -0.39 -7.19
C PRO A 88 1.06 -1.29 -6.50
N SER A 89 1.78 -2.08 -7.29
CA SER A 89 2.89 -2.88 -6.77
C SER A 89 3.85 -1.96 -6.00
N PRO A 90 4.60 -2.47 -4.99
CA PRO A 90 5.61 -1.67 -4.30
C PRO A 90 6.64 -1.05 -5.28
N ALA A 91 6.84 -1.67 -6.45
CA ALA A 91 7.64 -1.14 -7.55
C ALA A 91 7.04 0.11 -8.22
N ASN A 92 5.72 0.24 -8.29
CA ASN A 92 5.07 1.45 -8.79
C ASN A 92 5.10 2.58 -7.76
N GLN A 93 5.01 2.27 -6.45
CA GLN A 93 5.13 3.28 -5.41
C GLN A 93 6.55 3.87 -5.34
N SER A 94 7.59 3.03 -5.40
CA SER A 94 8.99 3.50 -5.39
C SER A 94 9.32 4.32 -6.63
N THR A 95 8.77 3.95 -7.79
CA THR A 95 8.93 4.70 -9.04
C THR A 95 8.26 6.07 -8.98
N VAL A 96 7.03 6.15 -8.44
CA VAL A 96 6.29 7.41 -8.26
C VAL A 96 6.99 8.32 -7.25
N GLU A 97 7.49 7.78 -6.14
CA GLU A 97 8.26 8.56 -5.15
C GLU A 97 9.59 9.07 -5.71
N LYS A 98 10.31 8.24 -6.48
CA LYS A 98 11.55 8.64 -7.15
C LYS A 98 11.32 9.74 -8.17
N LYS A 99 10.28 9.61 -9.02
CA LYS A 99 9.86 10.66 -9.96
C LYS A 99 9.51 11.96 -9.25
N ARG A 100 8.80 11.90 -8.12
CA ARG A 100 8.44 13.10 -7.34
C ARG A 100 9.67 13.83 -6.80
N LYS A 101 10.63 13.10 -6.22
CA LYS A 101 11.88 13.70 -5.70
C LYS A 101 12.68 14.38 -6.81
N LEU A 102 12.80 13.74 -7.98
CA LEU A 102 13.49 14.32 -9.13
C LEU A 102 12.79 15.57 -9.68
N CYS A 103 11.45 15.60 -9.68
CA CYS A 103 10.70 16.81 -10.04
C CYS A 103 10.92 17.96 -9.04
N ASP A 104 10.89 17.68 -7.73
CA ASP A 104 11.11 18.69 -6.70
C ASP A 104 12.54 19.27 -6.77
N GLU A 105 13.54 18.41 -7.07
CA GLU A 105 14.93 18.83 -7.25
C GLU A 105 15.14 19.63 -8.53
N LYS A 106 14.48 19.25 -9.63
CA LYS A 106 14.46 20.02 -10.88
C LYS A 106 13.92 21.43 -10.64
N GLU A 107 12.80 21.59 -9.94
CA GLU A 107 12.21 22.90 -9.65
C GLU A 107 13.16 23.79 -8.83
N ARG A 108 13.91 23.20 -7.88
CA ARG A 108 14.93 23.93 -7.11
C ARG A 108 16.08 24.40 -7.98
N LEU A 109 16.56 23.56 -8.89
CA LEU A 109 17.63 23.92 -9.83
C LEU A 109 17.17 24.99 -10.82
N GLU A 110 15.93 24.92 -11.32
CA GLU A 110 15.36 25.96 -12.19
C GLU A 110 15.31 27.32 -11.48
N LYS A 111 14.85 27.37 -10.22
CA LYS A 111 14.91 28.59 -9.40
C LYS A 111 16.34 29.09 -9.19
N GLY A 112 17.29 28.19 -8.98
CA GLY A 112 18.72 28.52 -8.88
C GLY A 112 19.26 29.13 -10.17
N LEU A 113 18.84 28.61 -11.32
CA LEU A 113 19.24 29.05 -12.65
C LEU A 113 18.71 30.46 -12.95
N ASP A 114 17.46 30.75 -12.54
CA ASP A 114 16.88 32.09 -12.64
C ASP A 114 17.61 33.11 -11.73
N SER A 115 18.02 32.69 -10.53
CA SER A 115 18.85 33.52 -9.65
C SER A 115 20.22 33.81 -10.26
N SER A 116 20.90 32.80 -10.84
CA SER A 116 22.18 32.99 -11.53
C SER A 116 22.07 33.93 -12.74
N LYS A 117 20.97 33.84 -13.51
CA LYS A 117 20.69 34.78 -14.60
C LYS A 117 20.50 36.22 -14.10
N ALA A 118 19.75 36.42 -13.02
CA ALA A 118 19.58 37.75 -12.42
C ALA A 118 20.91 38.34 -11.90
N MET A 119 21.80 37.49 -11.37
CA MET A 119 23.15 37.91 -10.99
C MET A 119 24.00 38.33 -12.20
N LEU A 120 23.90 37.62 -13.33
CA LEU A 120 24.58 38.01 -14.58
C LEU A 120 24.09 39.37 -15.10
N GLU A 121 22.78 39.60 -15.11
CA GLU A 121 22.22 40.90 -15.53
C GLU A 121 22.71 42.04 -14.63
N ARG A 122 22.75 41.84 -13.31
CA ARG A 122 23.31 42.82 -12.38
C ARG A 122 24.79 43.06 -12.61
N ALA A 123 25.59 42.00 -12.79
CA ALA A 123 27.01 42.10 -13.06
C ALA A 123 27.29 42.92 -14.34
N GLN A 124 26.55 42.63 -15.42
CA GLN A 124 26.63 43.39 -16.67
C GLN A 124 26.24 44.86 -16.48
N GLY A 125 25.20 45.12 -15.69
CA GLY A 125 24.77 46.48 -15.34
C GLY A 125 25.87 47.27 -14.61
N LEU A 126 26.49 46.67 -13.59
CA LEU A 126 27.57 47.29 -12.81
C LEU A 126 28.80 47.60 -13.65
N ILE A 127 29.23 46.64 -14.49
CA ILE A 127 30.36 46.85 -15.42
C ILE A 127 30.05 48.02 -16.36
N LYS A 128 28.85 48.04 -16.96
CA LYS A 128 28.45 49.11 -17.89
C LYS A 128 28.39 50.48 -17.22
N SER A 129 27.81 50.57 -16.02
CA SER A 129 27.75 51.83 -15.27
C SER A 129 29.12 52.29 -14.78
N GLY A 130 29.96 51.36 -14.30
CA GLY A 130 31.31 51.62 -13.82
C GLY A 130 32.21 52.16 -14.93
N VAL A 131 32.18 51.55 -16.11
CA VAL A 131 32.89 52.05 -17.31
C VAL A 131 32.43 53.46 -17.70
N THR A 132 31.11 53.71 -17.68
CA THR A 132 30.55 55.02 -18.05
C THR A 132 30.95 56.12 -17.05
N ARG A 133 30.97 55.79 -15.75
CA ARG A 133 31.29 56.72 -14.65
C ARG A 133 32.79 56.79 -14.33
N ARG A 134 33.62 55.97 -14.99
CA ARG A 134 35.05 55.75 -14.67
C ARG A 134 35.28 55.36 -13.21
N ASN A 135 34.36 54.57 -12.65
CA ASN A 135 34.49 54.02 -11.31
C ASN A 135 35.01 52.58 -11.40
N MET A 136 36.27 52.34 -11.01
CA MET A 136 36.87 51.01 -11.08
C MET A 136 36.30 50.05 -10.03
N ASP A 137 35.87 50.54 -8.87
CA ASP A 137 35.29 49.70 -7.81
C ASP A 137 34.02 48.98 -8.30
N ASP A 138 33.18 49.68 -9.08
CA ASP A 138 31.97 49.10 -9.70
C ASP A 138 32.31 48.05 -10.76
N VAL A 139 33.43 48.22 -11.48
CA VAL A 139 33.90 47.29 -12.51
C VAL A 139 34.46 46.03 -11.86
N GLU A 140 35.27 46.16 -10.82
CA GLU A 140 35.81 45.03 -10.06
C GLU A 140 34.69 44.23 -9.38
N CYS A 141 33.76 44.91 -8.70
CA CYS A 141 32.58 44.26 -8.11
C CYS A 141 31.76 43.51 -9.17
N GLY A 142 31.56 44.13 -10.34
CA GLY A 142 30.87 43.50 -11.46
C GLY A 142 31.60 42.27 -12.01
N GLN A 143 32.94 42.28 -12.09
CA GLN A 143 33.74 41.13 -12.54
C GLN A 143 33.68 39.96 -11.56
N VAL A 144 33.76 40.23 -10.25
CA VAL A 144 33.62 39.20 -9.21
C VAL A 144 32.22 38.55 -9.29
N LEU A 145 31.17 39.36 -9.38
CA LEU A 145 29.80 38.88 -9.55
C LEU A 145 29.61 38.06 -10.84
N LEU A 146 30.26 38.46 -11.94
CA LEU A 146 30.20 37.75 -13.20
C LEU A 146 30.86 36.37 -13.12
N SER A 147 32.02 36.27 -12.45
CA SER A 147 32.71 35.00 -12.23
C SER A 147 31.88 34.04 -11.39
N GLU A 148 31.32 34.52 -10.27
CA GLU A 148 30.48 33.73 -9.38
C GLU A 148 29.19 33.26 -10.07
N ALA A 149 28.52 34.16 -10.79
CA ALA A 149 27.31 33.84 -11.51
C ALA A 149 27.54 32.80 -12.62
N ASN A 150 28.65 32.89 -13.36
CA ASN A 150 29.02 31.90 -14.37
C ASN A 150 29.34 30.53 -13.77
N SER A 151 30.07 30.48 -12.65
CA SER A 151 30.37 29.23 -11.95
C SER A 151 29.07 28.54 -11.49
N SER A 152 28.22 29.29 -10.79
CA SER A 152 26.92 28.82 -10.30
C SER A 152 25.99 28.37 -11.44
N LEU A 153 25.94 29.10 -12.55
CA LEU A 153 25.13 28.76 -13.72
C LEU A 153 25.58 27.43 -14.34
N SER A 154 26.89 27.25 -14.53
CA SER A 154 27.47 26.03 -15.11
C SER A 154 27.14 24.80 -14.25
N GLU A 155 27.32 24.90 -12.94
CA GLU A 155 26.99 23.80 -12.02
C GLU A 155 25.50 23.44 -12.03
N ASN A 156 24.62 24.45 -11.98
CA ASN A 156 23.18 24.23 -11.97
C ASN A 156 22.69 23.63 -13.29
N MET A 157 23.26 24.04 -14.43
CA MET A 157 22.96 23.46 -15.74
C MET A 157 23.41 22.00 -15.83
N ALA A 158 24.60 21.66 -15.33
CA ALA A 158 25.11 20.29 -15.31
C ALA A 158 24.22 19.36 -14.46
N LYS A 159 23.83 19.80 -13.26
CA LYS A 159 22.94 19.05 -12.37
C LYS A 159 21.55 18.85 -12.98
N LEU A 160 21.01 19.89 -13.64
CA LEU A 160 19.70 19.83 -14.28
C LEU A 160 19.69 18.88 -15.50
N ALA A 161 20.78 18.84 -16.28
CA ALA A 161 20.95 17.88 -17.37
C ALA A 161 20.93 16.42 -16.86
N ALA A 162 21.65 16.14 -15.77
CA ALA A 162 21.67 14.82 -15.14
C ALA A 162 20.28 14.38 -14.66
N ILE A 163 19.53 15.26 -14.00
CA ILE A 163 18.16 14.97 -13.53
C ILE A 163 17.20 14.72 -14.69
N ASN A 164 17.31 15.47 -15.78
CA ASN A 164 16.47 15.24 -16.97
C ASN A 164 16.76 13.88 -17.62
N GLU A 165 18.02 13.45 -17.68
CA GLU A 165 18.35 12.10 -18.13
C GLU A 165 17.79 11.02 -17.20
N GLU A 166 17.85 11.22 -15.89
CA GLU A 166 17.26 10.29 -14.93
C GLU A 166 15.74 10.21 -15.06
N LEU A 167 15.06 11.34 -15.28
CA LEU A 167 13.62 11.39 -15.52
C LEU A 167 13.20 10.69 -16.82
N GLN A 168 14.04 10.73 -17.87
CA GLN A 168 13.77 10.02 -19.12
C GLN A 168 13.95 8.50 -19.02
N LYS A 169 14.77 8.03 -18.07
CA LYS A 169 15.03 6.61 -17.82
C LYS A 169 13.95 5.94 -16.96
N ILE A 170 13.04 6.72 -16.37
CA ILE A 170 11.92 6.27 -15.51
C ILE A 170 10.59 6.37 -16.25
#